data_AF-A0A1L3LLW8-F1
#
_entry.id   AF-A0A1L3LLW8-F1
#
_cell.length_a   1.000
_cell.length_b   1.000
_cell.length_c   1.000
_cell.angle_alpha   90.00
_cell.angle_beta   90.00
_cell.angle_gamma   90.00
#
_symmetry.space_group_name_H-M   'P 1'
#
loop_
_entity.id
_entity.type
_entity.pdbx_description
1 polymer ?
#
loop_
_entity_poly.entity_id
_entity_poly.type
_entity_poly.pdbx_seq_one_letter_code
_entity_poly.pdbx_strand_id
1 'polypeptide(L)'
;MKEETGLTCDRLYSADICEQFYETDRDAISILPVFVGFVDPGAKVVINHEHSEFCWVPFEAAVGMVPFAGQRHVLRHVEAEFVQRAPVRHLLIGA
;
A
#
# COMPACT_ATOMS: atom_id res chain seq x y z
N MET A 1 1.05 -4.69 8.22
CA MET A 1 2.38 -5.08 7.65
C MET A 1 3.07 -6.22 8.40
N LYS A 2 3.73 -6.02 9.56
CA LYS A 2 4.48 -7.12 10.23
C LYS A 2 3.57 -8.28 10.66
N GLU A 3 2.41 -7.97 11.21
CA GLU A 3 1.40 -8.95 11.62
C GLU A 3 0.83 -9.73 10.44
N GLU A 4 0.48 -9.03 9.36
CA GLU A 4 -0.23 -9.63 8.22
C GLU A 4 0.69 -10.30 7.19
N THR A 5 1.97 -9.91 7.12
CA THR A 5 2.90 -10.35 6.05
C THR A 5 4.24 -10.85 6.55
N GLY A 6 4.55 -10.66 7.84
CA GLY A 6 5.87 -10.95 8.41
C GLY A 6 7.00 -10.00 7.97
N LEU A 7 6.72 -9.06 7.06
CA LEU A 7 7.73 -8.15 6.51
C LEU A 7 8.10 -7.03 7.50
N THR A 8 9.34 -6.57 7.39
CA THR A 8 9.86 -5.36 8.05
C THR A 8 10.34 -4.39 6.97
N CYS A 9 9.93 -3.12 7.06
CA CYS A 9 10.39 -2.09 6.15
C CYS A 9 11.81 -1.63 6.49
N ASP A 10 12.66 -1.47 5.49
CA ASP A 10 13.92 -0.72 5.61
C ASP A 10 13.65 0.78 5.68
N ARG A 11 12.64 1.24 4.93
CA ARG A 11 12.16 2.62 4.91
C ARG A 11 10.64 2.63 4.81
N LEU A 12 10.00 3.43 5.63
CA LEU A 12 8.55 3.61 5.64
C LEU A 12 8.22 5.07 5.39
N TYR A 13 7.31 5.34 4.46
CA TYR A 13 6.86 6.70 4.14
C TYR A 13 5.35 6.83 4.30
N SER A 14 4.88 8.01 4.66
CA SER A 14 3.52 8.45 4.32
C SER A 14 3.41 8.54 2.81
N ALA A 15 2.33 8.02 2.22
CA ALA A 15 2.12 8.12 0.78
C ALA A 15 1.60 9.50 0.34
N ASP A 16 1.34 10.43 1.28
CA ASP A 16 0.69 11.73 1.01
C ASP A 16 -0.67 11.60 0.29
N ILE A 17 -1.38 10.51 0.59
CA ILE A 17 -2.73 10.26 0.10
C ILE A 17 -3.50 9.41 1.11
N CYS A 18 -4.82 9.58 1.14
CA CYS A 18 -5.74 8.66 1.80
C CYS A 18 -6.56 7.91 0.77
N GLU A 19 -6.81 6.62 1.00
CA GLU A 19 -7.95 5.97 0.38
C GLU A 19 -9.22 6.48 1.07
N GLN A 20 -10.19 6.92 0.27
CA GLN A 20 -11.47 7.41 0.78
C GLN A 20 -12.61 6.82 -0.03
N PHE A 21 -13.60 6.27 0.67
CA PHE A 21 -14.82 5.75 0.06
C PHE A 21 -15.98 5.78 1.06
N TYR A 22 -17.19 5.71 0.51
CA TYR A 22 -18.42 5.57 1.28
C TYR A 22 -18.74 4.08 1.46
N GLU A 23 -18.88 3.65 2.71
CA GLU A 23 -19.29 2.31 3.12
C GLU A 23 -20.81 2.28 3.29
N THR A 24 -21.53 1.89 2.24
CA THR A 24 -23.00 1.90 2.22
C THR A 24 -23.62 1.11 3.39
N ASP A 25 -23.06 -0.05 3.74
CA ASP A 25 -23.60 -0.90 4.82
C ASP A 25 -23.47 -0.27 6.22
N ARG A 26 -22.58 0.71 6.37
CA ARG A 26 -22.32 1.41 7.63
C ARG A 26 -22.82 2.84 7.66
N ASP A 27 -23.36 3.34 6.54
CA ASP A 27 -23.72 4.75 6.34
C ASP A 27 -22.59 5.69 6.80
N ALA A 28 -21.37 5.37 6.36
CA ALA A 28 -20.15 6.03 6.85
C ALA A 28 -19.17 6.32 5.72
N ILE A 29 -18.38 7.38 5.89
CA ILE A 29 -17.20 7.65 5.06
C ILE A 29 -15.98 7.09 5.78
N SER A 30 -15.26 6.20 5.10
CA SER A 30 -13.97 5.72 5.55
C SER A 30 -12.85 6.53 4.91
N ILE A 31 -11.86 6.92 5.72
CA ILE A 31 -10.64 7.61 5.29
C ILE A 31 -9.47 6.84 5.89
N LEU A 32 -8.69 6.18 5.04
CA LEU A 32 -7.57 5.35 5.44
C LEU A 32 -6.26 5.97 4.93
N PRO A 33 -5.32 6.36 5.83
CA PRO A 33 -4.02 6.85 5.41
C PRO A 33 -3.21 5.73 4.74
N VAL A 34 -2.57 6.05 3.62
CA VAL A 34 -1.74 5.09 2.89
C VAL A 34 -0.27 5.29 3.25
N PHE A 35 0.45 4.18 3.39
CA PHE A 35 1.89 4.16 3.65
C PHE A 35 2.61 3.34 2.58
N VAL A 36 3.84 3.73 2.26
CA VAL A 36 4.72 3.00 1.34
C VAL A 36 5.92 2.45 2.11
N GLY A 37 6.01 1.13 2.15
CA GLY A 37 7.12 0.40 2.75
C GLY A 37 8.07 -0.14 1.70
N PHE A 38 9.36 0.16 1.82
CA PHE A 38 10.41 -0.50 1.06
C PHE A 38 10.94 -1.68 1.85
N VAL A 39 10.99 -2.86 1.22
CA VAL A 39 11.43 -4.12 1.83
C VAL A 39 12.55 -4.75 1.03
N ASP A 40 13.36 -5.57 1.71
CA ASP A 40 14.34 -6.43 1.04
C ASP A 40 13.62 -7.36 0.03
N PRO A 41 14.02 -7.37 -1.25
CA PRO A 41 13.46 -8.28 -2.25
C PRO A 41 13.65 -9.77 -1.92
N GLY A 42 14.60 -10.11 -1.04
CA GLY A 42 14.80 -11.47 -0.53
C GLY A 42 13.93 -11.83 0.69
N ALA A 43 13.18 -10.86 1.24
CA ALA A 43 12.34 -11.10 2.42
C ALA A 43 11.19 -12.08 2.10
N LYS A 44 11.04 -13.09 2.96
CA LYS A 44 9.95 -14.07 2.83
C LYS A 44 8.65 -13.47 3.35
N VAL A 45 7.63 -13.43 2.50
CA VAL A 45 6.26 -13.11 2.91
C VAL A 45 5.65 -14.31 3.64
N VAL A 46 5.09 -14.07 4.81
CA VAL A 46 4.30 -15.04 5.59
C VAL A 46 2.99 -14.37 5.95
N ILE A 47 1.91 -14.81 5.30
CA ILE A 47 0.58 -14.24 5.54
C ILE A 47 -0.11 -14.86 6.76
N ASN A 48 -0.89 -14.06 7.48
CA ASN A 48 -1.70 -14.52 8.61
C ASN A 48 -3.04 -15.11 8.12
N HIS A 49 -3.89 -15.55 9.07
CA HIS A 49 -5.18 -16.18 8.79
C HIS A 49 -6.25 -15.25 8.18
N GLU A 50 -6.02 -13.93 8.19
CA GLU A 50 -6.93 -12.96 7.55
C GLU A 50 -6.74 -12.93 6.03
N HIS A 51 -5.69 -13.57 5.52
CA HIS A 51 -5.30 -13.58 4.11
C HIS A 51 -5.11 -15.03 3.63
N SER A 52 -5.50 -15.31 2.38
CA SER A 52 -5.37 -16.65 1.80
C SER A 52 -4.19 -16.80 0.84
N GLU A 53 -3.81 -15.72 0.13
CA GLU A 53 -2.79 -15.75 -0.92
C GLU A 53 -2.04 -14.41 -1.01
N PHE A 54 -0.86 -14.41 -1.64
CA PHE A 54 -0.12 -13.19 -1.97
C PHE A 54 0.62 -13.35 -3.31
N CYS A 55 0.91 -12.23 -3.97
CA CYS A 55 1.82 -12.19 -5.10
C CYS A 55 2.55 -10.84 -5.18
N TRP A 56 3.73 -10.85 -5.81
CA TRP A 56 4.43 -9.64 -6.24
C TRP A 56 4.20 -9.47 -7.74
N VAL A 57 3.69 -8.31 -8.15
CA VAL A 57 3.33 -8.03 -9.55
C VAL A 57 3.66 -6.58 -9.91
N PRO A 58 3.89 -6.27 -11.21
CA PRO A 58 3.98 -4.88 -11.67
C PRO A 58 2.69 -4.09 -11.42
N PHE A 59 2.80 -2.76 -11.32
CA PHE A 59 1.64 -1.86 -11.08
C PHE A 59 0.53 -2.03 -12.11
N GLU A 60 0.88 -2.18 -13.40
CA GLU A 60 -0.10 -2.43 -14.48
C GLU A 60 -1.01 -3.62 -14.17
N ALA A 61 -0.42 -4.74 -13.72
CA ALA A 61 -1.16 -5.93 -13.34
C ALA A 61 -1.93 -5.72 -12.03
N ALA A 62 -1.30 -5.13 -11.00
CA ALA A 62 -1.92 -4.87 -9.70
C ALA A 62 -3.22 -4.06 -9.82
N VAL A 63 -3.24 -3.04 -10.69
CA VAL A 63 -4.43 -2.20 -10.94
C VAL A 63 -5.62 -3.01 -11.46
N GLY A 64 -5.37 -4.08 -12.22
CA GLY A 64 -6.41 -5.00 -12.69
C GLY A 64 -6.90 -6.00 -11.64
N MET A 65 -6.15 -6.19 -10.55
CA MET A 65 -6.47 -7.16 -9.50
C MET A 65 -7.31 -6.57 -8.36
N VAL A 66 -7.38 -5.24 -8.25
CA VAL A 66 -8.12 -4.56 -7.18
C VAL A 66 -9.51 -4.11 -7.63
N PRO A 67 -10.58 -4.42 -6.86
CA PRO A 67 -11.96 -4.16 -7.28
C PRO A 67 -12.33 -2.67 -7.19
N PHE A 68 -11.78 -1.92 -6.23
CA PHE A 68 -12.22 -0.56 -5.93
C PHE A 68 -11.44 0.52 -6.67
N ALA A 69 -12.14 1.57 -7.09
CA ALA A 69 -11.52 2.70 -7.80
C ALA A 69 -10.50 3.46 -6.94
N GLY A 70 -10.75 3.56 -5.62
CA GLY A 70 -9.82 4.14 -4.65
C GLY A 70 -8.47 3.42 -4.66
N GLN A 71 -8.49 2.10 -4.52
CA GLN A 71 -7.29 1.25 -4.60
C GLN A 71 -6.52 1.45 -5.92
N ARG A 72 -7.21 1.49 -7.07
CA ARG A 72 -6.57 1.76 -8.37
C ARG A 72 -5.92 3.14 -8.42
N HIS A 73 -6.55 4.15 -7.84
CA HIS A 73 -6.01 5.50 -7.75
C HIS A 73 -4.76 5.53 -6.86
N VAL A 74 -4.83 4.89 -5.69
CA VAL A 74 -3.70 4.75 -4.76
C VAL A 74 -2.51 4.08 -5.44
N LEU A 75 -2.71 2.96 -6.15
CA LEU A 75 -1.63 2.26 -6.84
C LEU A 75 -0.91 3.15 -7.86
N ARG A 76 -1.66 3.91 -8.68
CA ARG A 76 -1.09 4.84 -9.66
C ARG A 76 -0.35 6.01 -8.99
N HIS A 77 -0.87 6.50 -7.86
CA HIS A 77 -0.21 7.54 -7.06
C HIS A 77 1.14 7.03 -6.52
N VAL A 78 1.15 5.82 -5.94
CA VAL A 78 2.37 5.20 -5.43
C VAL A 78 3.39 4.99 -6.54
N GLU A 79 2.98 4.50 -7.71
CA GLU A 79 3.85 4.36 -8.88
C GLU A 79 4.49 5.70 -9.28
N ALA A 80 3.69 6.76 -9.38
CA ALA A 80 4.16 8.08 -9.79
C ALA A 80 5.15 8.72 -8.80
N GLU A 81 4.87 8.65 -7.50
CA GLU A 81 5.64 9.40 -6.50
C GLU A 81 6.76 8.60 -5.82
N PHE A 82 6.72 7.26 -5.87
CA PHE A 82 7.69 6.40 -5.20
C PHE A 82 8.51 5.51 -6.13
N VAL A 83 8.13 5.37 -7.41
CA VAL A 83 8.87 4.59 -8.40
C VAL A 83 9.40 5.47 -9.52
N GLN A 84 8.55 6.30 -10.12
CA GLN A 84 8.96 7.20 -11.21
C GLN A 84 9.73 8.42 -10.72
N ARG A 85 9.67 8.70 -9.41
CA ARG A 85 10.35 9.80 -8.74
C ARG A 85 11.07 9.31 -7.48
N ALA A 86 12.05 10.10 -7.04
CA ALA A 86 12.66 9.90 -5.74
C ALA A 86 11.67 10.31 -4.63
N PRO A 87 11.38 9.46 -3.64
CA PRO A 87 10.46 9.78 -2.56
C PRO A 87 10.85 11.05 -1.80
N VAL A 88 9.87 11.89 -1.49
CA VAL A 88 10.09 13.14 -0.74
C VAL A 88 10.50 12.81 0.70
N ARG A 89 11.67 13.33 1.12
CA ARG A 89 12.23 13.05 2.47
C ARG A 89 11.31 13.43 3.62
N HIS A 90 10.50 14.49 3.48
CA HIS A 90 9.55 14.93 4.52
C HIS A 90 8.45 13.91 4.80
N LEU A 91 8.21 12.96 3.89
CA LEU A 91 7.24 11.90 4.07
C LEU A 91 7.82 10.67 4.80
N LEU A 92 9.13 10.62 5.05
CA LEU A 92 9.77 9.50 5.75
C LEU A 92 9.33 9.44 7.20
N ILE A 93 8.94 8.26 7.66
CA ILE A 93 8.49 7.98 9.03
C ILE A 93 9.63 7.32 9.82
N GLY A 94 9.86 7.80 11.04
CA GLY A 94 10.87 7.24 11.94
C GLY A 94 12.30 7.75 11.71
N ALA A 95 12.45 8.97 11.17
CA ALA A 95 13.72 9.68 11.11
C ALA A 95 14.28 10.00 12.51
#